data_AF-E3J8I2-F1
#
_entry.id   AF-E3J8I2-F1
#
_cell.length_a   1.000
_cell.length_b   1.000
_cell.length_c   1.000
_cell.angle_alpha   90.00
_cell.angle_beta   90.00
_cell.angle_gamma   90.00
#
_symmetry.space_group_name_H-M   'P 1'
#
loop_
_entity.id
_entity.type
_entity.pdbx_description
1 polymer ?
#
loop_
_entity_poly.entity_id
_entity_poly.type
_entity_poly.pdbx_seq_one_letter_code
_entity_poly.pdbx_strand_id
1 'polypeptide(L)'
;MPFRAPDQHGVTPQRKGRFPGFNVLDSVDAWDDVTAGVVLHRLVPPADLTFFTPPEAAIAGRLLDLLLAQDGEPRVPVLALVDGRLAAGETDGWHYDDLPQDAQAWRDTLGFLDADARDAHGLGFAELDEPAQAAIIQAVQDRTRDGQDWHRWAAARSWSLWTRYACTAFYSHPWAWNEIGFPGPAYPRGYLNPGVNAREHWEVAEQDALDPVPFAARVERERHEHQRLLTPEESP
;
A
#
# COMPACT_ATOMS: atom_id res chain seq x y z
N MET A 1 -3.73 -19.46 -21.96
CA MET A 1 -4.33 -18.13 -22.20
C MET A 1 -5.47 -17.88 -21.21
N PRO A 2 -5.19 -17.28 -20.04
CA PRO A 2 -6.26 -16.74 -19.20
C PRO A 2 -7.06 -15.72 -20.01
N PHE A 3 -8.38 -15.88 -20.06
CA PHE A 3 -9.26 -14.99 -20.83
C PHE A 3 -9.31 -13.61 -20.15
N ARG A 4 -8.86 -12.57 -20.86
CA ARG A 4 -9.12 -11.16 -20.52
C ARG A 4 -10.19 -10.62 -21.45
N ALA A 5 -11.20 -9.94 -20.91
CA ALA A 5 -12.16 -9.24 -21.74
C ALA A 5 -11.46 -8.03 -22.43
N PRO A 6 -11.65 -7.79 -23.73
CA PRO A 6 -10.94 -6.74 -24.47
C PRO A 6 -11.08 -5.33 -23.90
N ASP A 7 -12.08 -5.08 -23.06
CA ASP A 7 -12.40 -3.83 -22.39
C ASP A 7 -11.90 -3.74 -20.94
N GLN A 8 -11.29 -4.80 -20.41
CA GLN A 8 -10.81 -4.81 -19.03
C GLN A 8 -9.54 -3.98 -18.88
N HIS A 9 -9.65 -2.69 -18.58
CA HIS A 9 -8.53 -1.80 -18.32
C HIS A 9 -8.11 -1.81 -16.85
N GLY A 10 -6.80 -1.72 -16.59
CA GLY A 10 -6.29 -1.47 -15.26
C GLY A 10 -6.67 -0.06 -14.83
N VAL A 11 -7.14 0.10 -13.60
CA VAL A 11 -7.59 1.39 -13.09
C VAL A 11 -6.46 2.00 -12.27
N THR A 12 -6.05 3.22 -12.58
CA THR A 12 -5.05 3.90 -11.74
C THR A 12 -5.67 4.29 -10.41
N PRO A 13 -5.06 3.94 -9.26
CA PRO A 13 -5.57 4.28 -7.94
C PRO A 13 -5.82 5.78 -7.81
N GLN A 14 -6.99 6.15 -7.30
CA GLN A 14 -7.49 7.52 -7.13
C GLN A 14 -7.43 8.38 -8.40
N ARG A 15 -7.23 7.75 -9.57
CA ARG A 15 -6.97 8.41 -10.87
C ARG A 15 -5.75 9.36 -10.82
N LYS A 16 -4.83 9.17 -9.87
CA LYS A 16 -3.59 9.95 -9.72
C LYS A 16 -2.46 9.39 -10.61
N GLY A 17 -2.73 9.20 -11.90
CA GLY A 17 -1.78 8.60 -12.85
C GLY A 17 -0.75 9.59 -13.39
N ARG A 18 0.49 9.12 -13.54
CA ARG A 18 1.61 9.91 -14.07
C ARG A 18 1.95 9.57 -15.52
N PHE A 19 1.39 8.48 -16.04
CA PHE A 19 1.69 7.91 -17.35
C PHE A 19 0.40 7.89 -18.21
N PRO A 20 0.08 8.98 -18.93
CA PRO A 20 -1.18 9.12 -19.65
C PRO A 20 -1.31 8.07 -20.75
N GLY A 21 -2.45 7.39 -20.77
CA GLY A 21 -2.74 6.32 -21.75
C GLY A 21 -2.00 5.01 -21.49
N PHE A 22 -1.15 4.94 -20.46
CA PHE A 22 -0.49 3.70 -20.07
C PHE A 22 -1.46 2.78 -19.31
N ASN A 23 -1.46 1.51 -19.68
CA ASN A 23 -2.21 0.48 -18.98
C ASN A 23 -1.44 -0.84 -19.04
N VAL A 24 -0.98 -1.31 -17.89
CA VAL A 24 -0.13 -2.49 -17.78
C VAL A 24 -0.83 -3.76 -18.26
N LEU A 25 -2.17 -3.81 -18.18
CA LEU A 25 -2.89 -5.00 -18.63
C LEU A 25 -2.76 -5.21 -20.14
N ASP A 26 -2.42 -4.17 -20.92
CA ASP A 26 -2.16 -4.30 -22.37
C ASP A 26 -0.88 -5.09 -22.68
N SER A 27 -0.07 -5.38 -21.65
CA SER A 27 1.08 -6.30 -21.75
C SER A 27 0.76 -7.75 -21.39
N VAL A 28 -0.49 -8.10 -21.04
CA VAL A 28 -0.85 -9.47 -20.60
C VAL A 28 -0.44 -10.55 -21.61
N ASP A 29 -0.66 -10.31 -22.91
CA ASP A 29 -0.30 -11.26 -23.97
C ASP A 29 1.22 -11.38 -24.20
N ALA A 30 2.02 -10.50 -23.58
CA ALA A 30 3.47 -10.55 -23.62
C ALA A 30 4.09 -11.36 -22.47
N TRP A 31 3.29 -11.79 -21.50
CA TRP A 31 3.72 -12.65 -20.38
C TRP A 31 3.41 -14.11 -20.68
N ASP A 32 4.12 -15.03 -20.02
CA ASP A 32 3.72 -16.43 -20.02
C ASP A 32 2.40 -16.65 -19.24
N ASP A 33 1.74 -17.79 -19.49
CA ASP A 33 0.44 -18.11 -18.89
C ASP A 33 0.45 -18.14 -17.36
N VAL A 34 1.56 -18.52 -16.73
CA VAL A 34 1.67 -18.57 -15.26
C VAL A 34 1.75 -17.16 -14.71
N THR A 35 2.64 -16.34 -15.26
CA THR A 35 2.78 -14.93 -14.87
C THR A 35 1.49 -14.15 -15.10
N ALA A 36 0.88 -14.28 -16.27
CA ALA A 36 -0.41 -13.66 -16.57
C ALA A 36 -1.50 -14.12 -15.59
N GLY A 37 -1.56 -15.41 -15.28
CA GLY A 37 -2.49 -15.96 -14.29
C GLY A 37 -2.34 -15.31 -12.91
N VAL A 38 -1.10 -15.17 -12.41
CA VAL A 38 -0.83 -14.54 -11.10
C VAL A 38 -1.25 -13.06 -11.09
N VAL A 39 -0.92 -12.31 -12.14
CA VAL A 39 -1.25 -10.88 -12.21
C VAL A 39 -2.76 -10.67 -12.31
N LEU A 40 -3.44 -11.42 -13.18
CA LEU A 40 -4.89 -11.32 -13.36
C LEU A 40 -5.66 -11.78 -12.12
N HIS A 41 -5.16 -12.77 -11.38
CA HIS A 41 -5.78 -13.21 -10.14
C HIS A 41 -5.88 -12.08 -9.10
N ARG A 42 -4.90 -11.17 -9.04
CA ARG A 42 -4.92 -10.03 -8.11
C ARG A 42 -6.05 -9.04 -8.39
N LEU A 43 -6.61 -9.01 -9.60
CA LEU A 43 -7.75 -8.16 -9.96
C LEU A 43 -9.07 -8.64 -9.36
N VAL A 44 -9.12 -9.86 -8.80
CA VAL A 44 -10.30 -10.46 -8.20
C VAL A 44 -10.00 -10.73 -6.72
N PRO A 45 -10.03 -9.69 -5.86
CA PRO A 45 -9.80 -9.89 -4.43
C PRO A 45 -10.85 -10.85 -3.86
N PRO A 46 -10.50 -11.66 -2.83
CA PRO A 46 -11.45 -12.55 -2.18
C PRO A 46 -12.64 -11.75 -1.61
N ALA A 47 -13.83 -12.34 -1.69
CA ALA A 47 -15.07 -11.69 -1.27
C ALA A 47 -15.13 -11.46 0.25
N ASP A 48 -14.54 -12.38 1.03
CA ASP A 48 -14.54 -12.37 2.49
C ASP A 48 -13.10 -12.41 3.02
N LEU A 49 -12.88 -11.71 4.13
CA LEU A 49 -11.64 -11.79 4.92
C LEU A 49 -11.67 -13.07 5.77
N THR A 50 -10.53 -13.77 5.82
CA THR A 50 -10.39 -15.09 6.45
C THR A 50 -9.37 -15.12 7.59
N PHE A 51 -8.49 -14.12 7.68
CA PHE A 51 -7.50 -14.02 8.73
C PHE A 51 -7.90 -13.06 9.85
N PHE A 52 -8.27 -11.82 9.49
CA PHE A 52 -8.67 -10.79 10.44
C PHE A 52 -10.11 -11.00 10.89
N THR A 53 -10.34 -10.85 12.19
CA THR A 53 -11.70 -10.67 12.72
C THR A 53 -12.28 -9.33 12.28
N PRO A 54 -13.61 -9.12 12.31
CA PRO A 54 -14.20 -7.85 11.91
C PRO A 54 -13.65 -6.61 12.64
N PRO A 55 -13.39 -6.63 13.97
CA PRO A 55 -12.74 -5.50 14.65
C PRO A 55 -11.30 -5.26 14.19
N GLU A 56 -10.51 -6.33 14.00
CA GLU A 56 -9.13 -6.22 13.51
C GLU A 56 -9.09 -5.66 12.08
N ALA A 57 -10.00 -6.12 11.21
CA ALA A 57 -10.12 -5.66 9.83
C ALA A 57 -10.47 -4.16 9.76
N ALA A 58 -11.32 -3.65 10.67
CA ALA A 58 -11.67 -2.24 10.73
C ALA A 58 -10.45 -1.36 11.07
N ILE A 59 -9.60 -1.80 12.00
CA ILE A 59 -8.35 -1.10 12.38
C ILE A 59 -7.32 -1.21 11.25
N ALA A 60 -7.08 -2.43 10.76
CA ALA A 60 -6.10 -2.71 9.71
C ALA A 60 -6.43 -1.96 8.41
N GLY A 61 -7.71 -1.86 8.04
CA GLY A 61 -8.15 -1.09 6.87
C GLY A 61 -7.75 0.37 6.97
N ARG A 62 -8.05 1.04 8.10
CA ARG A 62 -7.68 2.45 8.31
C ARG A 62 -6.17 2.66 8.39
N LEU A 63 -5.45 1.76 9.04
CA LEU A 63 -3.97 1.77 9.07
C LEU A 63 -3.38 1.69 7.66
N LEU A 64 -3.83 0.72 6.85
CA LEU A 64 -3.31 0.51 5.50
C LEU A 64 -3.67 1.65 4.55
N ASP A 65 -4.88 2.20 4.66
CA ASP A 65 -5.30 3.35 3.86
C ASP A 65 -4.43 4.58 4.18
N LEU A 66 -4.17 4.87 5.46
CA LEU A 66 -3.32 6.00 5.88
C LEU A 66 -1.84 5.80 5.50
N LEU A 67 -1.30 4.58 5.63
CA LEU A 67 0.09 4.29 5.25
C LEU A 67 0.35 4.44 3.74
N LEU A 68 -0.68 4.23 2.92
CA LEU A 68 -0.58 4.21 1.46
C LEU A 68 -1.28 5.40 0.80
N ALA A 69 -1.74 6.38 1.60
CA ALA A 69 -2.52 7.53 1.15
C ALA A 69 -3.69 7.12 0.23
N GLN A 70 -4.43 6.07 0.59
CA GLN A 70 -5.60 5.58 -0.14
C GLN A 70 -6.89 6.25 0.33
N ASP A 71 -6.95 7.57 0.12
CA ASP A 71 -7.98 8.45 0.71
C ASP A 71 -9.35 8.34 0.01
N GLY A 72 -9.43 7.60 -1.10
CA GLY A 72 -10.66 7.45 -1.87
C GLY A 72 -10.58 6.41 -2.98
N GLU A 73 -11.72 6.19 -3.63
CA GLU A 73 -11.85 5.24 -4.73
C GLU A 73 -11.42 5.85 -6.08
N PRO A 74 -10.93 5.03 -7.03
CA PRO A 74 -10.67 3.59 -6.91
C PRO A 74 -9.40 3.31 -6.10
N ARG A 75 -9.41 2.37 -5.17
CA ARG A 75 -8.22 1.99 -4.38
C ARG A 75 -7.79 0.54 -4.61
N VAL A 76 -6.51 0.26 -4.40
CA VAL A 76 -5.98 -1.10 -4.37
C VAL A 76 -6.56 -1.83 -3.16
N PRO A 77 -7.05 -3.08 -3.29
CA PRO A 77 -7.66 -3.84 -2.19
C PRO A 77 -6.60 -4.42 -1.22
N VAL A 78 -5.75 -3.56 -0.65
CA VAL A 78 -4.57 -3.94 0.13
C VAL A 78 -4.95 -4.78 1.35
N LEU A 79 -6.03 -4.42 2.07
CA LEU A 79 -6.51 -5.19 3.23
C LEU A 79 -6.80 -6.65 2.85
N ALA A 80 -7.50 -6.89 1.75
CA ALA A 80 -7.83 -8.25 1.29
C ALA A 80 -6.59 -9.04 0.86
N LEU A 81 -5.61 -8.37 0.23
CA LEU A 81 -4.34 -9.00 -0.16
C LEU A 81 -3.49 -9.37 1.06
N VAL A 82 -3.40 -8.48 2.05
CA VAL A 82 -2.70 -8.74 3.31
C VAL A 82 -3.39 -9.85 4.11
N ASP A 83 -4.72 -9.83 4.20
CA ASP A 83 -5.51 -10.87 4.85
C ASP A 83 -5.26 -12.26 4.23
N GLY A 84 -5.40 -12.37 2.91
CA GLY A 84 -5.18 -13.64 2.20
C GLY A 84 -3.76 -14.18 2.39
N ARG A 85 -2.76 -13.28 2.36
CA ARG A 85 -1.36 -13.63 2.61
C ARG A 85 -1.15 -14.19 4.03
N LEU A 86 -1.71 -13.53 5.04
CA LEU A 86 -1.62 -13.96 6.44
C LEU A 86 -2.42 -15.25 6.69
N ALA A 87 -3.58 -15.42 6.05
CA ALA A 87 -4.38 -16.64 6.11
C ALA A 87 -3.64 -17.85 5.52
N ALA A 88 -2.93 -17.65 4.41
CA ALA A 88 -2.12 -18.68 3.77
C ALA A 88 -0.80 -18.99 4.50
N GLY A 89 -0.42 -18.19 5.51
CA GLY A 89 0.86 -18.33 6.20
C GLY A 89 2.07 -17.94 5.35
N GLU A 90 1.85 -17.11 4.31
CA GLU A 90 2.90 -16.67 3.40
C GLU A 90 3.74 -15.54 4.03
N THR A 91 4.87 -15.91 4.62
CA THR A 91 5.79 -14.96 5.28
C THR A 91 6.89 -14.46 4.34
N ASP A 92 7.71 -13.52 4.80
CA ASP A 92 8.92 -13.10 4.07
C ASP A 92 10.07 -14.13 4.16
N GLY A 93 9.87 -15.26 4.86
CA GLY A 93 10.91 -16.26 5.13
C GLY A 93 11.86 -15.87 6.27
N TRP A 94 11.62 -14.73 6.92
CA TRP A 94 12.33 -14.26 8.12
C TRP A 94 11.38 -13.47 9.02
N HIS A 95 11.69 -13.37 10.31
CA HIS A 95 11.05 -12.46 11.28
C HIS A 95 12.12 -11.99 12.26
N TYR A 96 11.83 -10.91 12.99
CA TYR A 96 12.71 -10.49 14.08
C TYR A 96 12.59 -11.44 15.26
N ASP A 97 13.70 -11.71 15.94
CA ASP A 97 13.77 -12.63 17.08
C ASP A 97 13.02 -12.12 18.33
N ASP A 98 12.84 -10.80 18.41
CA ASP A 98 12.09 -10.10 19.45
C ASP A 98 10.58 -9.95 19.14
N LEU A 99 10.13 -10.37 17.96
CA LEU A 99 8.72 -10.41 17.58
C LEU A 99 8.18 -11.85 17.56
N PRO A 100 6.88 -12.04 17.87
CA PRO A 100 6.22 -13.29 17.52
C PRO A 100 6.11 -13.42 16.00
N GLN A 101 5.64 -14.57 15.53
CA GLN A 101 5.39 -14.76 14.10
C GLN A 101 4.41 -13.71 13.55
N ASP A 102 4.59 -13.33 12.29
CA ASP A 102 3.89 -12.21 11.63
C ASP A 102 2.39 -12.17 11.90
N ALA A 103 1.69 -13.32 11.85
CA ALA A 103 0.28 -13.40 12.15
C ALA A 103 -0.08 -12.89 13.55
N GLN A 104 0.66 -13.32 14.58
CA GLN A 104 0.41 -12.86 15.93
C GLN A 104 0.88 -11.41 16.12
N ALA A 105 2.00 -11.03 15.49
CA ALA A 105 2.50 -9.66 15.54
C ALA A 105 1.47 -8.67 14.95
N TRP A 106 0.81 -9.02 13.85
CA TRP A 106 -0.30 -8.25 13.29
C TRP A 106 -1.44 -8.07 14.29
N ARG A 107 -1.94 -9.16 14.89
CA ARG A 107 -3.04 -9.06 15.88
C ARG A 107 -2.66 -8.19 17.09
N ASP A 108 -1.47 -8.41 17.62
CA ASP A 108 -0.97 -7.67 18.79
C ASP A 108 -0.82 -6.17 18.48
N THR A 109 -0.21 -5.83 17.34
CA THR A 109 -0.02 -4.43 16.94
C THR A 109 -1.32 -3.69 16.64
N LEU A 110 -2.35 -4.38 16.13
CA LEU A 110 -3.69 -3.80 15.99
C LEU A 110 -4.33 -3.55 17.37
N GLY A 111 -4.17 -4.48 18.31
CA GLY A 111 -4.60 -4.29 19.71
C GLY A 111 -3.89 -3.13 20.40
N PHE A 112 -2.62 -2.88 20.08
CA PHE A 112 -1.85 -1.75 20.58
C PHE A 112 -2.37 -0.41 20.04
N LEU A 113 -2.65 -0.30 18.74
CA LEU A 113 -3.29 0.89 18.18
C LEU A 113 -4.64 1.18 18.84
N ASP A 114 -5.43 0.13 19.10
CA ASP A 114 -6.74 0.24 19.75
C ASP A 114 -6.64 0.62 21.23
N ALA A 115 -5.56 0.22 21.91
CA ALA A 115 -5.27 0.62 23.28
C ALA A 115 -4.82 2.09 23.35
N ASP A 116 -3.88 2.49 22.49
CA ASP A 116 -3.41 3.88 22.40
C ASP A 116 -4.56 4.84 22.07
N ALA A 117 -5.46 4.45 21.16
CA ALA A 117 -6.66 5.21 20.84
C ALA A 117 -7.58 5.39 22.06
N ARG A 118 -7.83 4.32 22.83
CA ARG A 118 -8.68 4.40 24.03
C ARG A 118 -8.05 5.22 25.13
N ASP A 119 -6.75 5.10 25.33
CA ASP A 119 -6.03 5.84 26.35
C ASP A 119 -6.00 7.35 26.04
N ALA A 120 -5.83 7.72 24.76
CA ALA A 120 -5.76 9.11 24.33
C ALA A 120 -7.13 9.78 24.13
N HIS A 121 -8.14 9.04 23.64
CA HIS A 121 -9.41 9.60 23.17
C HIS A 121 -10.66 8.95 23.78
N GLY A 122 -10.53 7.86 24.55
CA GLY A 122 -11.65 7.12 25.13
C GLY A 122 -12.47 6.29 24.13
N LEU A 123 -12.03 6.20 22.87
CA LEU A 123 -12.68 5.46 21.77
C LEU A 123 -11.72 4.44 21.17
N GLY A 124 -12.24 3.38 20.53
CA GLY A 124 -11.42 2.46 19.76
C GLY A 124 -10.84 3.11 18.51
N PHE A 125 -9.72 2.60 18.00
CA PHE A 125 -8.99 3.22 16.89
C PHE A 125 -9.85 3.36 15.62
N ALA A 126 -10.64 2.34 15.30
CA ALA A 126 -11.53 2.37 14.13
C ALA A 126 -12.72 3.34 14.27
N GLU A 127 -13.02 3.78 15.50
CA GLU A 127 -14.10 4.74 15.80
C GLU A 127 -13.64 6.19 15.76
N LEU A 128 -12.32 6.42 15.76
CA LEU A 128 -11.73 7.75 15.65
C LEU A 128 -11.96 8.36 14.26
N ASP A 129 -11.93 9.69 14.20
CA ASP A 129 -11.83 10.40 12.93
C ASP A 129 -10.42 10.27 12.34
N GLU A 130 -10.29 10.59 11.06
CA GLU A 130 -9.05 10.40 10.32
C GLU A 130 -7.85 11.19 10.90
N PRO A 131 -7.99 12.45 11.32
CA PRO A 131 -6.92 13.18 12.00
C PRO A 131 -6.42 12.47 13.27
N ALA A 132 -7.32 11.97 14.13
CA ALA A 132 -6.92 11.27 15.35
C ALA A 132 -6.27 9.90 15.03
N GLN A 133 -6.78 9.16 14.03
CA GLN A 133 -6.14 7.92 13.54
C GLN A 133 -4.72 8.19 13.04
N ALA A 134 -4.54 9.24 12.25
CA ALA A 134 -3.25 9.64 11.72
C ALA A 134 -2.28 10.06 12.83
N ALA A 135 -2.74 10.81 13.83
CA ALA A 135 -1.93 11.21 14.98
C ALA A 135 -1.40 10.01 15.78
N ILE A 136 -2.24 8.98 16.01
CA ILE A 136 -1.81 7.75 16.69
C ILE A 136 -0.75 7.00 15.87
N ILE A 137 -0.96 6.84 14.55
CA ILE A 137 0.03 6.19 13.66
C ILE A 137 1.34 6.99 13.62
N GLN A 138 1.25 8.31 13.52
CA GLN A 138 2.40 9.21 13.52
C GLN A 138 3.22 9.06 14.80
N ALA A 139 2.57 8.91 15.95
CA ALA A 139 3.26 8.70 17.22
C ALA A 139 4.08 7.40 17.25
N VAL A 140 3.70 6.37 16.49
CA VAL A 140 4.50 5.14 16.30
C VAL A 140 5.67 5.39 15.34
N GLN A 141 5.46 6.16 14.28
CA GLN A 141 6.51 6.56 13.34
C GLN A 141 7.60 7.41 14.04
N ASP A 142 7.20 8.34 14.90
CA ASP A 142 8.12 9.21 15.63
C ASP A 142 8.97 8.41 16.61
N ARG A 143 8.37 7.47 17.37
CA ARG A 143 9.11 6.51 18.20
C ARG A 143 10.09 5.67 17.38
N THR A 144 9.70 5.27 16.16
CA THR A 144 10.59 4.55 15.25
C THR A 144 11.82 5.37 14.88
N ARG A 145 11.63 6.67 14.59
CA ARG A 145 12.72 7.61 14.28
C ARG A 145 13.65 7.81 15.47
N ASP A 146 13.10 7.89 16.67
CA ASP A 146 13.83 8.14 17.91
C ASP A 146 14.45 6.85 18.50
N GLY A 147 14.23 5.70 17.87
CA GLY A 147 14.74 4.40 18.33
C GLY A 147 14.11 3.96 19.66
N GLN A 148 12.85 4.34 19.90
CA GLN A 148 12.12 4.04 21.12
C GLN A 148 11.25 2.79 21.00
N ASP A 149 10.89 2.24 22.16
CA ASP A 149 9.92 1.17 22.28
C ASP A 149 8.48 1.69 22.13
N TRP A 150 7.60 0.82 21.65
CA TRP A 150 6.16 0.99 21.58
C TRP A 150 5.49 -0.25 22.17
N HIS A 151 4.78 -0.05 23.28
CA HIS A 151 4.38 -1.10 24.21
C HIS A 151 5.55 -2.00 24.63
N ARG A 152 5.60 -3.24 24.13
CA ARG A 152 6.57 -4.27 24.51
C ARG A 152 7.66 -4.53 23.47
N TRP A 153 7.63 -3.83 22.34
CA TRP A 153 8.55 -4.04 21.21
C TRP A 153 9.18 -2.73 20.76
N ALA A 154 10.34 -2.80 20.11
CA ALA A 154 10.89 -1.62 19.43
C ALA A 154 9.91 -1.15 18.34
N ALA A 155 9.56 0.14 18.34
CA ALA A 155 8.55 0.69 17.41
C ALA A 155 8.91 0.42 15.93
N ALA A 156 10.21 0.43 15.63
CA ALA A 156 10.75 0.12 14.31
C ALA A 156 10.37 -1.27 13.78
N ARG A 157 10.14 -2.24 14.66
CA ARG A 157 9.76 -3.62 14.30
C ARG A 157 8.32 -3.66 13.80
N SER A 158 7.40 -3.06 14.56
CA SER A 158 6.00 -2.90 14.18
C SER A 158 5.86 -2.10 12.88
N TRP A 159 6.59 -0.98 12.78
CA TRP A 159 6.60 -0.15 11.58
C TRP A 159 7.09 -0.91 10.35
N SER A 160 8.19 -1.67 10.49
CA SER A 160 8.70 -2.52 9.42
C SER A 160 7.70 -3.60 9.02
N LEU A 161 7.04 -4.27 9.99
CA LEU A 161 6.02 -5.28 9.70
C LEU A 161 4.90 -4.71 8.82
N TRP A 162 4.29 -3.59 9.24
CA TRP A 162 3.19 -2.99 8.51
C TRP A 162 3.60 -2.54 7.11
N THR A 163 4.70 -1.81 7.01
CA THR A 163 5.16 -1.24 5.73
C THR A 163 5.62 -2.31 4.74
N ARG A 164 6.26 -3.39 5.18
CA ARG A 164 6.62 -4.52 4.30
C ARG A 164 5.39 -5.16 3.67
N TYR A 165 4.38 -5.47 4.46
CA TYR A 165 3.14 -6.08 3.98
C TYR A 165 2.32 -5.12 3.11
N ALA A 166 2.17 -3.87 3.55
CA ALA A 166 1.46 -2.83 2.82
C ALA A 166 2.09 -2.58 1.44
N CYS A 167 3.41 -2.32 1.38
CA CYS A 167 4.13 -2.09 0.13
C CYS A 167 4.12 -3.33 -0.77
N THR A 168 4.29 -4.54 -0.20
CA THR A 168 4.25 -5.78 -1.00
C THR A 168 2.87 -5.96 -1.64
N ALA A 169 1.79 -5.82 -0.86
CA ALA A 169 0.44 -5.95 -1.38
C ALA A 169 0.15 -4.86 -2.43
N PHE A 170 0.42 -3.60 -2.12
CA PHE A 170 0.14 -2.47 -3.00
C PHE A 170 0.91 -2.54 -4.33
N TYR A 171 2.24 -2.65 -4.28
CA TYR A 171 3.08 -2.66 -5.47
C TYR A 171 3.10 -4.01 -6.21
N SER A 172 2.45 -5.05 -5.68
CA SER A 172 2.19 -6.27 -6.46
C SER A 172 0.94 -6.16 -7.34
N HIS A 173 0.06 -5.17 -7.10
CA HIS A 173 -1.20 -5.06 -7.79
C HIS A 173 -1.05 -4.26 -9.10
N PRO A 174 -1.60 -4.74 -10.24
CA PRO A 174 -1.45 -4.08 -11.54
C PRO A 174 -2.01 -2.65 -11.62
N TRP A 175 -2.93 -2.27 -10.73
CA TRP A 175 -3.40 -0.89 -10.64
C TRP A 175 -2.29 0.08 -10.20
N ALA A 176 -1.51 -0.29 -9.19
CA ALA A 176 -0.36 0.52 -8.75
C ALA A 176 0.70 0.63 -9.85
N TRP A 177 0.83 -0.38 -10.72
CA TRP A 177 1.75 -0.33 -11.85
C TRP A 177 1.39 0.76 -12.87
N ASN A 178 0.09 1.03 -13.06
CA ASN A 178 -0.36 2.16 -13.90
C ASN A 178 0.02 3.52 -13.28
N GLU A 179 0.07 3.61 -11.95
CA GLU A 179 0.46 4.83 -11.24
C GLU A 179 1.95 5.14 -11.40
N ILE A 180 2.79 4.10 -11.35
CA ILE A 180 4.25 4.23 -11.40
C ILE A 180 4.85 3.96 -12.78
N GLY A 181 4.03 3.61 -13.78
CA GLY A 181 4.47 3.35 -15.15
C GLY A 181 5.25 2.06 -15.32
N PHE A 182 5.07 1.08 -14.45
CA PHE A 182 5.77 -0.21 -14.53
C PHE A 182 5.09 -1.12 -15.56
N PRO A 183 5.76 -1.56 -16.65
CA PRO A 183 5.16 -2.38 -17.71
C PRO A 183 5.01 -3.86 -17.35
N GLY A 184 5.21 -4.22 -16.08
CA GLY A 184 4.99 -5.55 -15.54
C GLY A 184 6.24 -6.44 -15.59
N PRO A 185 6.08 -7.75 -15.41
CA PRO A 185 7.21 -8.68 -15.44
C PRO A 185 7.90 -8.70 -16.81
N ALA A 186 9.23 -8.85 -16.79
CA ALA A 186 10.02 -8.87 -18.02
C ALA A 186 9.83 -10.17 -18.81
N TYR A 187 9.66 -11.32 -18.14
CA TYR A 187 9.64 -12.61 -18.83
C TYR A 187 8.33 -12.86 -19.59
N PRO A 188 8.38 -13.47 -20.80
CA PRO A 188 9.56 -13.86 -21.57
C PRO A 188 10.18 -12.76 -22.44
N ARG A 189 9.47 -11.64 -22.68
CA ARG A 189 9.85 -10.59 -23.65
C ARG A 189 11.20 -9.92 -23.37
N GLY A 190 11.55 -9.74 -22.10
CA GLY A 190 12.72 -9.01 -21.61
C GLY A 190 12.58 -7.48 -21.64
N TYR A 191 13.56 -6.82 -21.03
CA TYR A 191 13.86 -5.40 -21.22
C TYR A 191 15.20 -5.30 -21.96
N LEU A 192 15.20 -4.67 -23.13
CA LEU A 192 16.30 -4.58 -24.10
C LEU A 192 16.99 -3.20 -24.09
N ASN A 193 16.36 -2.18 -23.52
CA ASN A 193 16.85 -0.80 -23.50
C ASN A 193 17.37 -0.39 -22.10
N PRO A 194 18.61 -0.75 -21.71
CA PRO A 194 19.15 -0.50 -20.36
C PRO A 194 19.70 0.93 -20.16
N GLY A 195 19.62 1.80 -21.16
CA GLY A 195 20.18 3.15 -21.08
C GLY A 195 19.41 4.06 -20.12
N VAL A 196 20.10 5.04 -19.51
CA VAL A 196 19.42 6.07 -18.71
C VAL A 196 18.43 6.83 -19.58
N ASN A 197 17.18 6.94 -19.15
CA ASN A 197 16.05 7.50 -19.90
C ASN A 197 15.75 6.79 -21.24
N ALA A 198 16.38 5.64 -21.50
CA ALA A 198 15.96 4.77 -22.58
C ALA A 198 14.65 4.08 -22.17
N ARG A 199 13.79 3.85 -23.15
CA ARG A 199 12.48 3.24 -22.94
C ARG A 199 12.23 2.20 -23.98
N GLU A 200 11.47 1.20 -23.62
CA GLU A 200 10.88 0.30 -24.57
C GLU A 200 9.80 1.01 -25.39
N HIS A 201 9.54 0.51 -26.60
CA HIS A 201 8.53 1.13 -27.47
C HIS A 201 7.09 1.04 -26.93
N TRP A 202 6.86 0.18 -25.93
CA TRP A 202 5.59 0.03 -25.21
C TRP A 202 5.53 0.81 -23.88
N GLU A 203 6.63 1.42 -23.44
CA GLU A 203 6.66 2.26 -22.25
C GLU A 203 6.21 3.69 -22.58
N VAL A 204 5.65 4.36 -21.58
CA VAL A 204 5.15 5.74 -21.71
C VAL A 204 6.03 6.66 -20.85
N ALA A 205 6.18 7.92 -21.27
CA ALA A 205 6.82 8.94 -20.44
C ALA A 205 5.98 9.25 -19.21
N GLU A 206 6.62 9.47 -18.06
CA GLU A 206 5.98 10.23 -17.00
C GLU A 206 5.67 11.66 -17.52
N GLN A 207 4.50 12.18 -17.19
CA GLN A 207 4.16 13.59 -17.40
C GLN A 207 5.16 14.45 -16.66
N ASP A 208 5.70 15.45 -17.35
CA ASP A 208 6.67 16.39 -16.80
C ASP A 208 7.99 15.76 -16.31
N ALA A 209 8.37 14.57 -16.79
CA ALA A 209 9.56 13.83 -16.35
C ALA A 209 10.89 14.62 -16.39
N LEU A 210 10.97 15.68 -17.21
CA LEU A 210 12.16 16.52 -17.36
C LEU A 210 12.10 17.81 -16.53
N ASP A 211 10.92 18.19 -16.03
CA ASP A 211 10.72 19.37 -15.20
C ASP A 211 10.61 18.96 -13.73
N PRO A 212 11.57 19.35 -12.86
CA PRO A 212 11.49 19.03 -11.44
C PRO A 212 10.41 19.83 -10.70
N VAL A 213 9.88 20.92 -11.29
CA VAL A 213 8.94 21.83 -10.60
C VAL A 213 7.62 21.14 -10.26
N PRO A 214 6.94 20.42 -11.19
CA PRO A 214 5.73 19.66 -10.86
C PRO A 214 5.95 18.61 -9.77
N PHE A 215 7.11 17.93 -9.77
CA PHE A 215 7.47 16.99 -8.70
C PHE A 215 7.61 17.70 -7.35
N ALA A 216 8.38 18.78 -7.27
CA ALA A 216 8.59 19.53 -6.04
C ALA A 216 7.27 20.13 -5.50
N ALA A 217 6.44 20.70 -6.37
CA ALA A 217 5.14 21.25 -6.01
C ALA A 217 4.19 20.16 -5.46
N ARG A 218 4.24 18.95 -6.03
CA ARG A 218 3.51 17.79 -5.50
C ARG A 218 4.01 17.44 -4.10
N VAL A 219 5.32 17.28 -3.90
CA VAL A 219 5.90 16.95 -2.58
C VAL A 219 5.49 17.96 -1.51
N GLU A 220 5.56 19.26 -1.81
CA GLU A 220 5.17 20.29 -0.85
C GLU A 220 3.66 20.30 -0.57
N ARG A 221 2.82 20.01 -1.57
CA ARG A 221 1.38 19.83 -1.34
C ARG A 221 1.10 18.66 -0.41
N GLU A 222 1.67 17.49 -0.68
CA GLU A 222 1.46 16.30 0.18
C GLU A 222 2.00 16.54 1.60
N ARG A 223 3.12 17.29 1.75
CA ARG A 223 3.63 17.71 3.06
C ARG A 223 2.62 18.58 3.81
N HIS A 224 2.04 19.58 3.15
CA HIS A 224 1.03 20.44 3.76
C HIS A 224 -0.25 19.65 4.10
N GLU A 225 -0.69 18.74 3.25
CA GLU A 225 -1.85 17.89 3.53
C GLU A 225 -1.61 17.00 4.75
N HIS A 226 -0.44 16.36 4.83
CA HIS A 226 -0.04 15.58 6.01
C HIS A 226 0.02 16.43 7.29
N GLN A 227 0.59 17.64 7.22
CA GLN A 227 0.59 18.57 8.35
C GLN A 227 -0.82 18.94 8.80
N ARG A 228 -1.73 19.26 7.85
CA ARG A 228 -3.12 19.57 8.16
C ARG A 228 -3.86 18.39 8.79
N LEU A 229 -3.51 17.17 8.41
CA LEU A 229 -4.08 15.97 9.00
C LEU A 229 -3.63 15.78 10.46
N LEU A 230 -2.38 16.10 10.78
CA LEU A 230 -1.84 15.98 12.14
C LEU A 230 -2.19 17.15 13.06
N THR A 231 -2.38 18.34 12.49
CA THR A 231 -2.83 19.54 13.20
C THR A 231 -4.10 20.07 12.55
N PRO A 232 -5.26 19.44 12.78
CA PRO A 232 -6.53 20.00 12.33
C PRO A 232 -6.71 21.37 13.00
N GLU A 233 -6.81 22.43 12.21
CA GLU A 233 -7.12 23.76 12.74
C GLU A 233 -8.43 23.66 13.55
N GLU A 234 -8.42 24.11 14.81
CA GLU A 234 -9.65 24.28 15.59
C GLU A 234 -10.59 25.18 14.79
N SER A 235 -11.67 24.62 14.24
CA SER A 235 -12.69 25.42 13.57
C SER A 235 -13.35 26.33 14.62
N PRO A 236 -13.47 27.64 14.35
CA PRO A 236 -14.08 28.61 15.27
C PRO A 236 -15.57 28.35 15.51
#